data_AF-A0A645E2T1-F1
#
_entry.id   AF-A0A645E2T1-F1
#
_cell.length_a   1.000
_cell.length_b   1.000
_cell.length_c   1.000
_cell.angle_alpha   90.00
_cell.angle_beta   90.00
_cell.angle_gamma   90.00
#
_symmetry.space_group_name_H-M   'P 1'
#
loop_
_entity.id
_entity.type
_entity.pdbx_description
1 polymer ?
#
loop_
_entity_poly.entity_id
_entity_poly.type
_entity_poly.pdbx_seq_one_letter_code
_entity_poly.pdbx_strand_id
1 'polypeptide(L)'
;METSGIKLRHVIVACLISTTILGCASLSKTQIKSVQTFYKLTDSVTSSPVKIWSSLNDARVDRYILSVSTLSNNKLLIDEIDSIRVSWKKNNRIGDKLEQSFELMNAYSYALTLLASPEKWESSGRGIKSLGRNIDSLIIRYNSLGFKYELPSGYGKSISRALGYSAETYFKHRQIKLLRSFIVQGDTIFARLCDNLYETLNSDSFRLLISTEKKGVRDQFHNYANLKQNRGEYLSFLETKEFYRMSSQIEEAENLRISCCRRLKSLKSAHNRLSKEIQQRKRVDELLNDIYRLSDEISKFM
;
A
#
# COMPACT_ATOMS: atom_id res chain seq x y z
N MET A 1 51.64 49.80 -0.03
CA MET A 1 51.79 48.36 -0.37
C MET A 1 50.90 47.48 0.52
N GLU A 2 49.59 47.79 0.63
CA GLU A 2 48.68 47.14 1.60
C GLU A 2 47.41 46.54 0.99
N THR A 3 47.34 46.44 -0.34
CA THR A 3 46.13 46.00 -1.06
C THR A 3 46.14 44.52 -1.47
N SER A 4 47.24 43.77 -1.25
CA SER A 4 47.34 42.35 -1.60
C SER A 4 46.83 41.39 -0.52
N GLY A 5 46.99 41.74 0.77
CA GLY A 5 46.55 40.90 1.90
C GLY A 5 45.02 40.83 2.07
N ILE A 6 44.32 41.90 1.70
CA ILE A 6 42.85 41.96 1.76
C ILE A 6 42.24 41.05 0.69
N LYS A 7 42.77 41.04 -0.54
CA LYS A 7 42.27 40.16 -1.61
C LYS A 7 42.49 38.67 -1.31
N LEU A 8 43.63 38.31 -0.69
CA LEU A 8 43.92 36.93 -0.30
C LEU A 8 42.98 36.43 0.82
N ARG A 9 42.65 37.28 1.80
CA ARG A 9 41.67 36.94 2.85
C ARG A 9 40.26 36.72 2.28
N HIS A 10 39.82 37.54 1.32
CA HIS A 10 38.50 37.37 0.71
C HIS A 10 38.43 36.11 -0.18
N VAL A 11 39.52 35.74 -0.86
CA VAL A 11 39.61 34.49 -1.64
C VAL A 11 39.66 33.26 -0.73
N ILE A 12 40.39 33.32 0.39
CA ILE A 12 40.44 32.23 1.38
C ILE A 12 39.09 32.05 2.09
N VAL A 13 38.41 33.14 2.45
CA VAL A 13 37.06 33.11 3.03
C VAL A 13 36.02 32.63 1.99
N ALA A 14 36.13 33.01 0.72
CA ALA A 14 35.28 32.49 -0.34
C ALA A 14 35.53 30.98 -0.61
N CYS A 15 36.77 30.50 -0.52
CA CYS A 15 37.10 29.07 -0.59
C CYS A 15 36.63 28.28 0.64
N LEU A 16 36.69 28.86 1.85
CA LEU A 16 36.19 28.24 3.10
C LEU A 16 34.66 28.23 3.19
N ILE A 17 33.98 29.23 2.61
CA ILE A 17 32.51 29.24 2.47
C ILE A 17 32.07 28.29 1.34
N SER A 18 32.87 28.14 0.28
CA SER A 18 32.64 27.15 -0.78
C SER A 18 32.81 25.70 -0.30
N THR A 19 33.65 25.44 0.71
CA THR A 19 33.83 24.08 1.27
C THR A 19 32.83 23.74 2.37
N THR A 20 32.20 24.72 3.02
CA THR A 20 31.14 24.47 4.02
C THR A 20 29.76 24.24 3.39
N ILE A 21 29.54 24.61 2.13
CA ILE A 21 28.34 24.24 1.36
C ILE A 21 28.43 22.79 0.80
N LEU A 22 29.63 22.19 0.79
CA LEU A 22 29.85 20.77 0.45
C LEU A 22 29.48 19.80 1.59
N GLY A 23 29.04 20.29 2.76
CA GLY A 23 28.50 19.48 3.86
C GLY A 23 27.10 18.88 3.61
N CYS A 24 26.60 18.89 2.38
CA CYS A 24 25.20 18.64 2.04
C CYS A 24 24.96 17.27 1.38
N ALA A 25 24.89 16.16 2.14
CA ALA A 25 24.04 14.97 1.90
C ALA A 25 24.64 13.64 2.39
N SER A 26 24.78 13.47 3.71
CA SER A 26 24.69 12.13 4.30
C SER A 26 23.31 11.99 4.97
N LEU A 27 22.63 10.86 4.75
CA LEU A 27 21.58 10.41 5.67
C LEU A 27 22.29 9.81 6.87
N SER A 28 21.83 10.11 8.07
CA SER A 28 22.33 9.43 9.26
C SER A 28 21.94 7.95 9.23
N LYS A 29 22.70 7.09 9.91
CA LYS A 29 22.35 5.67 10.09
C LYS A 29 20.91 5.48 10.60
N THR A 30 20.45 6.42 11.39
CA THR A 30 19.08 6.46 11.93
C THR A 30 18.03 6.81 10.89
N GLN A 31 18.31 7.72 9.94
CA GLN A 31 17.38 7.99 8.84
C GLN A 31 17.18 6.75 7.96
N ILE A 32 18.23 5.95 7.75
CA ILE A 32 18.13 4.64 7.08
C ILE A 32 17.26 3.68 7.89
N LYS A 33 17.42 3.64 9.22
CA LYS A 33 16.59 2.84 10.13
C LYS A 33 15.13 3.26 10.12
N SER A 34 14.82 4.57 10.07
CA SER A 34 13.45 5.09 9.97
C SER A 34 12.76 4.64 8.68
N VAL A 35 13.47 4.63 7.55
CA VAL A 35 12.96 4.11 6.28
C VAL A 35 12.69 2.60 6.37
N GLN A 36 13.56 1.83 7.01
CA GLN A 36 13.36 0.39 7.25
C GLN A 36 12.17 0.11 8.18
N THR A 37 11.96 0.93 9.21
CA THR A 37 10.77 0.83 10.09
C THR A 37 9.50 1.18 9.33
N PHE A 38 9.50 2.25 8.53
CA PHE A 38 8.38 2.61 7.67
C PHE A 38 8.01 1.50 6.68
N TYR A 39 9.00 0.80 6.13
CA TYR A 39 8.79 -0.38 5.30
C TYR A 39 8.03 -1.49 6.05
N LYS A 40 8.48 -1.85 7.26
CA LYS A 40 7.80 -2.87 8.09
C LYS A 40 6.35 -2.49 8.40
N LEU A 41 6.09 -1.20 8.65
CA LEU A 41 4.73 -0.70 8.86
C LEU A 41 3.88 -0.84 7.59
N THR A 42 4.46 -0.56 6.42
CA THR A 42 3.76 -0.70 5.14
C THR A 42 3.43 -2.16 4.84
N ASP A 43 4.32 -3.10 5.15
CA ASP A 43 4.13 -4.54 4.94
C ASP A 43 2.89 -5.10 5.68
N SER A 44 2.63 -4.58 6.90
CA SER A 44 1.43 -4.94 7.67
C SER A 44 0.11 -4.45 7.06
N VAL A 45 0.17 -3.41 6.21
CA VAL A 45 -1.00 -2.77 5.58
C VAL A 45 -1.21 -3.31 4.17
N THR A 46 -0.13 -3.56 3.43
CA THR A 46 -0.17 -3.95 2.02
C THR A 46 -0.94 -5.26 1.83
N SER A 47 -0.79 -6.27 2.68
CA SER A 47 -1.58 -7.51 2.52
C SER A 47 -3.08 -7.39 2.84
N SER A 48 -3.53 -6.30 3.48
CA SER A 48 -4.91 -6.20 4.01
C SER A 48 -5.99 -5.97 2.93
N PRO A 49 -5.85 -5.03 1.96
CA PRO A 49 -6.85 -4.80 0.91
C PRO A 49 -7.22 -6.05 0.11
N VAL A 50 -6.23 -6.85 -0.28
CA VAL A 50 -6.44 -8.08 -1.04
C VAL A 50 -7.16 -9.11 -0.18
N LYS A 51 -6.75 -9.29 1.09
CA LYS A 51 -7.41 -10.21 2.03
C LYS A 51 -8.87 -9.83 2.32
N ILE A 52 -9.15 -8.54 2.50
CA ILE A 52 -10.52 -8.05 2.69
C ILE A 52 -11.38 -8.47 1.49
N TRP A 53 -10.88 -8.24 0.27
CA TRP A 53 -11.62 -8.60 -0.93
C TRP A 53 -11.79 -10.10 -1.10
N SER A 54 -10.72 -10.89 -0.93
CA SER A 54 -10.78 -12.34 -1.09
C SER A 54 -11.74 -12.98 -0.09
N SER A 55 -11.68 -12.59 1.20
CA SER A 55 -12.58 -13.15 2.23
C SER A 55 -14.05 -12.83 1.96
N LEU A 56 -14.37 -11.60 1.55
CA LEU A 56 -15.75 -11.25 1.14
C LEU A 56 -16.18 -12.01 -0.11
N ASN A 57 -15.25 -12.17 -1.04
CA ASN A 57 -15.55 -12.81 -2.30
C ASN A 57 -15.81 -14.30 -2.16
N ASP A 58 -14.99 -15.00 -1.39
CA ASP A 58 -15.13 -16.43 -1.15
C ASP A 58 -16.48 -16.72 -0.48
N ALA A 59 -16.81 -15.96 0.58
CA ALA A 59 -18.12 -16.07 1.24
C ALA A 59 -19.30 -15.78 0.29
N ARG A 60 -19.15 -14.81 -0.62
CA ARG A 60 -20.15 -14.51 -1.63
C ARG A 60 -20.32 -15.67 -2.61
N VAL A 61 -19.24 -16.23 -3.14
CA VAL A 61 -19.28 -17.36 -4.08
C VAL A 61 -19.95 -18.57 -3.42
N ASP A 62 -19.54 -18.89 -2.19
CA ASP A 62 -20.11 -20.00 -1.42
C ASP A 62 -21.60 -19.81 -1.14
N ARG A 63 -22.00 -18.58 -0.79
CA ARG A 63 -23.42 -18.23 -0.64
C ARG A 63 -24.20 -18.44 -1.93
N TYR A 64 -23.64 -18.06 -3.08
CA TYR A 64 -24.30 -18.26 -4.36
C TYR A 64 -24.42 -19.75 -4.70
N ILE A 65 -23.37 -20.54 -4.46
CA ILE A 65 -23.41 -22.00 -4.62
C ILE A 65 -24.51 -22.61 -3.75
N LEU A 66 -24.65 -22.15 -2.51
CA LEU A 66 -25.71 -22.57 -1.61
C LEU A 66 -27.10 -22.15 -2.12
N SER A 67 -27.22 -20.99 -2.76
CA SER A 67 -28.49 -20.55 -3.34
C SER A 67 -28.90 -21.44 -4.52
N VAL A 68 -27.97 -21.73 -5.44
CA VAL A 68 -28.27 -22.56 -6.62
C VAL A 68 -28.45 -24.04 -6.29
N SER A 69 -27.90 -24.54 -5.17
CA SER A 69 -28.13 -25.91 -4.72
C SER A 69 -29.57 -26.20 -4.29
N THR A 70 -30.37 -25.14 -4.08
CA THR A 70 -31.82 -25.26 -3.85
C THR A 70 -32.63 -25.46 -5.15
N LEU A 71 -32.01 -25.27 -6.32
CA LEU A 71 -32.67 -25.47 -7.60
C LEU A 71 -32.96 -26.96 -7.84
N SER A 72 -34.16 -27.24 -8.36
CA SER A 72 -34.59 -28.62 -8.64
C SER A 72 -34.12 -29.14 -10.00
N ASN A 73 -33.48 -28.30 -10.83
CA ASN A 73 -33.07 -28.64 -12.19
C ASN A 73 -31.55 -28.49 -12.35
N ASN A 74 -30.86 -29.60 -12.60
CA ASN A 74 -29.40 -29.67 -12.72
C ASN A 74 -28.84 -28.86 -13.90
N LYS A 75 -29.59 -28.72 -15.00
CA LYS A 75 -29.17 -27.89 -16.13
C LYS A 75 -29.19 -26.41 -15.76
N LEU A 76 -30.26 -25.95 -15.10
CA LEU A 76 -30.35 -24.58 -14.59
C LEU A 76 -29.27 -24.30 -13.55
N LEU A 77 -28.90 -25.28 -12.71
CA LEU A 77 -27.80 -25.16 -11.77
C LEU A 77 -26.46 -24.89 -12.49
N ILE A 78 -26.12 -25.67 -13.52
CA ILE A 78 -24.87 -25.50 -14.27
C ILE A 78 -24.86 -24.15 -15.00
N ASP A 79 -25.96 -23.81 -15.67
CA ASP A 79 -26.10 -22.55 -16.42
C ASP A 79 -25.96 -21.34 -15.48
N GLU A 80 -26.53 -21.39 -14.27
CA GLU A 80 -26.43 -20.32 -13.28
C GLU A 80 -25.01 -20.18 -12.71
N ILE A 81 -24.34 -21.30 -12.41
CA ILE A 81 -22.92 -21.28 -11.99
C ILE A 81 -22.03 -20.66 -13.07
N ASP A 82 -22.24 -21.00 -14.34
CA ASP A 82 -21.48 -20.43 -15.45
C ASP A 82 -21.77 -18.94 -15.66
N SER A 83 -23.03 -18.53 -15.55
CA SER A 83 -23.44 -17.12 -15.59
C SER A 83 -22.77 -16.30 -14.49
N ILE A 84 -22.72 -16.85 -13.27
CA ILE A 84 -22.01 -16.23 -12.13
C ILE A 84 -20.53 -16.09 -12.47
N ARG A 85 -19.88 -17.15 -12.93
CA ARG A 85 -18.45 -17.15 -13.29
C ARG A 85 -18.10 -16.06 -14.31
N VAL A 86 -18.92 -15.88 -15.34
CA VAL A 86 -18.73 -14.87 -16.39
C VAL A 86 -19.00 -13.46 -15.88
N SER A 87 -20.15 -13.26 -15.22
CA SER A 87 -20.55 -11.95 -14.66
C SER A 87 -19.54 -11.44 -13.64
N TRP A 88 -18.94 -12.37 -12.89
CA TRP A 88 -17.95 -12.07 -11.87
C TRP A 88 -16.66 -11.51 -12.48
N LYS A 89 -16.09 -12.16 -13.51
CA LYS A 89 -14.89 -11.66 -14.21
C LYS A 89 -15.09 -10.27 -14.81
N LYS A 90 -16.32 -9.92 -15.19
CA LYS A 90 -16.64 -8.67 -15.89
C LYS A 90 -16.86 -7.48 -14.94
N ASN A 91 -17.26 -7.72 -13.69
CA ASN A 91 -17.75 -6.68 -12.79
C ASN A 91 -16.91 -6.47 -11.50
N ASN A 92 -15.69 -7.00 -11.43
CA ASN A 92 -14.85 -6.94 -10.22
C ASN A 92 -14.06 -5.61 -10.04
N ARG A 93 -14.70 -4.46 -10.29
CA ARG A 93 -14.03 -3.15 -10.22
C ARG A 93 -13.45 -2.80 -8.85
N ILE A 94 -14.10 -3.25 -7.77
CA ILE A 94 -13.61 -3.00 -6.40
C ILE A 94 -12.36 -3.83 -6.13
N GLY A 95 -12.37 -5.12 -6.49
CA GLY A 95 -11.20 -5.98 -6.37
C GLY A 95 -9.99 -5.41 -7.13
N ASP A 96 -10.21 -4.99 -8.38
CA ASP A 96 -9.16 -4.37 -9.21
C ASP A 96 -8.56 -3.12 -8.54
N LYS A 97 -9.41 -2.25 -7.95
CA LYS A 97 -8.97 -1.06 -7.21
C LYS A 97 -8.12 -1.42 -5.99
N LEU A 98 -8.52 -2.43 -5.23
CA LEU A 98 -7.79 -2.86 -4.03
C LEU A 98 -6.45 -3.51 -4.40
N GLU A 99 -6.43 -4.36 -5.42
CA GLU A 99 -5.22 -5.02 -5.92
C GLU A 99 -4.23 -4.02 -6.51
N GLN A 100 -4.68 -3.10 -7.37
CA GLN A 100 -3.79 -2.07 -7.92
C GLN A 100 -3.25 -1.11 -6.87
N SER A 101 -4.05 -0.78 -5.85
CA SER A 101 -3.56 0.03 -4.73
C SER A 101 -2.45 -0.72 -3.98
N PHE A 102 -2.63 -2.01 -3.73
CA PHE A 102 -1.63 -2.87 -3.09
C PHE A 102 -0.34 -2.97 -3.91
N GLU A 103 -0.43 -3.29 -5.20
CA GLU A 103 0.73 -3.42 -6.09
C GLU A 103 1.57 -2.14 -6.10
N LEU A 104 0.92 -0.98 -6.18
CA LEU A 104 1.61 0.31 -6.17
C LEU A 104 2.22 0.65 -4.80
N MET A 105 1.50 0.41 -3.70
CA MET A 105 2.05 0.59 -2.34
C MET A 105 3.28 -0.30 -2.11
N ASN A 106 3.22 -1.55 -2.58
CA ASN A 106 4.32 -2.50 -2.44
C ASN A 106 5.52 -2.10 -3.30
N ALA A 107 5.29 -1.71 -4.56
CA ALA A 107 6.35 -1.23 -5.45
C ALA A 107 7.05 0.01 -4.89
N TYR A 108 6.29 0.94 -4.30
CA TYR A 108 6.82 2.12 -3.63
C TYR A 108 7.68 1.76 -2.42
N SER A 109 7.18 0.91 -1.53
CA SER A 109 7.89 0.50 -0.32
C SER A 109 9.14 -0.32 -0.62
N TYR A 110 9.08 -1.19 -1.63
CA TYR A 110 10.25 -1.91 -2.12
C TYR A 110 11.32 -0.95 -2.66
N ALA A 111 10.91 0.08 -3.42
CA ALA A 111 11.83 1.11 -3.91
C ALA A 111 12.50 1.89 -2.78
N LEU A 112 11.75 2.28 -1.74
CA LEU A 112 12.34 2.90 -0.55
C LEU A 112 13.41 2.04 0.10
N THR A 113 13.13 0.74 0.27
CA THR A 113 14.08 -0.21 0.87
C THR A 113 15.34 -0.39 0.02
N LEU A 114 15.18 -0.48 -1.30
CA LEU A 114 16.32 -0.58 -2.23
C LEU A 114 17.19 0.68 -2.17
N LEU A 115 16.55 1.87 -2.17
CA LEU A 115 17.22 3.16 -2.08
C LEU A 115 17.90 3.39 -0.72
N ALA A 116 17.39 2.80 0.36
CA ALA A 116 17.97 2.91 1.70
C ALA A 116 19.06 1.87 2.00
N SER A 117 19.24 0.85 1.17
CA SER A 117 20.21 -0.24 1.40
C SER A 117 21.64 0.17 0.97
N PRO A 118 22.65 0.13 1.87
CA PRO A 118 24.02 0.55 1.53
C PRO A 118 24.77 -0.43 0.60
N GLU A 119 24.35 -1.69 0.53
CA GLU A 119 25.14 -2.81 -0.05
C GLU A 119 24.70 -3.22 -1.46
N LYS A 120 23.56 -2.72 -1.97
CA LYS A 120 22.93 -3.27 -3.18
C LYS A 120 23.22 -2.51 -4.48
N TRP A 121 24.01 -1.43 -4.46
CA TRP A 121 23.93 -0.44 -5.55
C TRP A 121 24.68 -0.78 -6.84
N GLU A 122 25.85 -1.42 -6.77
CA GLU A 122 26.71 -1.71 -7.95
C GLU A 122 26.03 -2.63 -8.97
N SER A 123 25.19 -3.58 -8.52
CA SER A 123 24.37 -4.42 -9.39
C SER A 123 22.99 -3.81 -9.73
N SER A 124 22.58 -2.72 -9.05
CA SER A 124 21.21 -2.18 -9.05
C SER A 124 20.93 -1.02 -10.00
N GLY A 125 21.92 -0.44 -10.66
CA GLY A 125 21.68 0.70 -11.59
C GLY A 125 20.66 0.39 -12.69
N ARG A 126 20.67 -0.85 -13.21
CA ARG A 126 19.63 -1.38 -14.12
C ARG A 126 18.31 -1.68 -13.39
N GLY A 127 18.39 -2.22 -12.18
CA GLY A 127 17.24 -2.54 -11.33
C GLY A 127 16.39 -1.31 -10.97
N ILE A 128 17.00 -0.18 -10.62
CA ILE A 128 16.27 1.02 -10.20
C ILE A 128 15.62 1.74 -11.39
N LYS A 129 16.28 1.76 -12.57
CA LYS A 129 15.64 2.22 -13.81
C LYS A 129 14.43 1.35 -14.19
N SER A 130 14.55 0.04 -14.01
CA SER A 130 13.41 -0.88 -14.19
C SER A 130 12.29 -0.58 -13.19
N LEU A 131 12.64 -0.33 -11.93
CA LEU A 131 11.71 -0.03 -10.85
C LEU A 131 10.95 1.29 -11.08
N GLY A 132 11.64 2.35 -11.51
CA GLY A 132 11.00 3.61 -11.87
C GLY A 132 9.98 3.44 -13.00
N ARG A 133 10.34 2.72 -14.07
CA ARG A 133 9.41 2.40 -15.17
C ARG A 133 8.21 1.57 -14.70
N ASN A 134 8.44 0.60 -13.81
CA ASN A 134 7.36 -0.20 -13.22
C ASN A 134 6.39 0.68 -12.43
N ILE A 135 6.89 1.58 -11.56
CA ILE A 135 6.03 2.50 -10.80
C ILE A 135 5.22 3.41 -11.73
N ASP A 136 5.82 3.97 -12.79
CA ASP A 136 5.08 4.78 -13.76
C ASP A 136 3.98 3.95 -14.48
N SER A 137 4.28 2.70 -14.85
CA SER A 137 3.30 1.79 -15.44
C SER A 137 2.14 1.48 -14.49
N LEU A 138 2.45 1.23 -13.21
CA LEU A 138 1.45 1.01 -12.17
C LEU A 138 0.60 2.26 -11.92
N ILE A 139 1.18 3.46 -11.96
CA ILE A 139 0.43 4.72 -11.85
C ILE A 139 -0.54 4.88 -13.03
N ILE A 140 -0.12 4.55 -14.25
CA ILE A 140 -1.01 4.61 -15.43
C ILE A 140 -2.19 3.64 -15.27
N ARG A 141 -1.90 2.38 -14.90
CA ARG A 141 -2.94 1.36 -14.65
C ARG A 141 -3.83 1.74 -13.47
N TYR A 142 -3.28 2.35 -12.43
CA TYR A 142 -4.03 2.85 -11.29
C TYR A 142 -5.02 3.95 -11.69
N ASN A 143 -4.56 4.94 -12.45
CA ASN A 143 -5.40 6.06 -12.88
C ASN A 143 -6.52 5.62 -13.84
N SER A 144 -6.32 4.56 -14.63
CA SER A 144 -7.37 4.04 -15.52
C SER A 144 -8.56 3.42 -14.80
N LEU A 145 -8.44 3.12 -13.49
CA LEU A 145 -9.53 2.56 -12.68
C LEU A 145 -10.54 3.61 -12.19
N GLY A 146 -10.34 4.90 -12.49
CA GLY A 146 -11.28 5.96 -12.12
C GLY A 146 -11.39 6.13 -10.60
N PHE A 147 -10.25 6.35 -9.94
CA PHE A 147 -10.23 6.80 -8.55
C PHE A 147 -10.62 8.28 -8.43
N LYS A 148 -10.99 8.72 -7.22
CA LYS A 148 -11.37 10.11 -6.95
C LYS A 148 -10.20 11.07 -7.21
N TYR A 149 -8.99 10.69 -6.80
CA TYR A 149 -7.79 11.47 -7.01
C TYR A 149 -6.83 10.74 -7.93
N GLU A 150 -6.49 11.35 -9.07
CA GLU A 150 -5.44 10.81 -9.94
C GLU A 150 -4.07 10.99 -9.29
N LEU A 151 -3.20 10.01 -9.52
CA LEU A 151 -1.81 10.07 -9.09
C LEU A 151 -0.97 10.82 -10.15
N PRO A 152 -0.08 11.74 -9.75
CA PRO A 152 0.85 12.39 -10.67
C PRO A 152 1.67 11.39 -11.49
N SER A 153 1.68 11.52 -12.82
CA SER A 153 2.47 10.68 -13.73
C SER A 153 3.91 11.17 -13.91
N GLY A 154 4.83 10.27 -14.28
CA GLY A 154 6.23 10.63 -14.60
C GLY A 154 7.15 10.67 -13.38
N TYR A 155 6.68 10.17 -12.24
CA TYR A 155 7.45 10.00 -11.02
C TYR A 155 8.65 9.06 -11.23
N GLY A 156 8.46 7.96 -11.97
CA GLY A 156 9.50 7.01 -12.35
C GLY A 156 10.61 7.62 -13.22
N LYS A 157 10.25 8.54 -14.12
CA LYS A 157 11.23 9.29 -14.93
C LYS A 157 12.13 10.18 -14.07
N SER A 158 11.61 10.82 -13.03
CA SER A 158 12.39 11.64 -12.09
C SER A 158 13.44 10.81 -11.34
N ILE A 159 13.07 9.60 -10.92
CA ILE A 159 13.98 8.64 -10.27
C ILE A 159 15.06 8.17 -11.25
N SER A 160 14.67 7.86 -12.49
CA SER A 160 15.58 7.34 -13.51
C SER A 160 16.63 8.36 -13.97
N ARG A 161 16.28 9.65 -14.07
CA ARG A 161 17.21 10.74 -14.43
C ARG A 161 18.28 10.95 -13.37
N ALA A 162 17.93 10.83 -12.10
CA ALA A 162 18.86 11.03 -11.00
C ALA A 162 19.93 9.92 -10.89
N LEU A 163 19.85 8.84 -11.67
CA LEU A 163 20.82 7.73 -11.73
C LEU A 163 21.85 7.81 -12.87
N GLY A 164 21.73 8.78 -13.79
CA GLY A 164 22.41 8.76 -15.10
C GLY A 164 23.93 9.01 -15.18
N TYR A 165 24.75 9.01 -14.12
CA TYR A 165 26.21 9.23 -14.26
C TYR A 165 27.04 8.44 -13.23
N SER A 166 28.15 7.81 -13.65
CA SER A 166 28.98 6.84 -12.90
C SER A 166 30.15 7.44 -12.10
N ALA A 167 30.43 6.94 -10.88
CA ALA A 167 31.74 6.69 -10.24
C ALA A 167 31.60 6.27 -8.75
N GLU A 168 32.32 5.22 -8.32
CA GLU A 168 32.22 4.47 -7.04
C GLU A 168 32.18 5.28 -5.74
N THR A 169 32.91 6.38 -5.66
CA THR A 169 33.01 7.18 -4.44
C THR A 169 31.92 8.25 -4.30
N TYR A 170 31.25 8.61 -5.40
CA TYR A 170 30.13 9.58 -5.41
C TYR A 170 28.77 8.95 -5.10
N PHE A 171 28.71 7.63 -4.90
CA PHE A 171 27.46 6.88 -4.86
C PHE A 171 26.63 7.05 -3.58
N LYS A 172 27.24 7.10 -2.39
CA LYS A 172 26.47 7.30 -1.12
C LYS A 172 25.74 8.64 -1.10
N HIS A 173 26.45 9.72 -1.42
CA HIS A 173 25.88 11.07 -1.44
C HIS A 173 24.74 11.21 -2.47
N ARG A 174 24.89 10.55 -3.61
CA ARG A 174 23.86 10.52 -4.66
C ARG A 174 22.66 9.65 -4.29
N GLN A 175 22.89 8.48 -3.69
CA GLN A 175 21.85 7.61 -3.13
C GLN A 175 21.00 8.36 -2.11
N ILE A 176 21.65 9.16 -1.25
CA ILE A 176 20.97 10.00 -0.28
C ILE A 176 20.13 11.08 -0.97
N LYS A 177 20.68 11.79 -1.97
CA LYS A 177 19.92 12.78 -2.75
C LYS A 177 18.72 12.14 -3.46
N LEU A 178 18.91 10.94 -4.03
CA LEU A 178 17.86 10.13 -4.65
C LEU A 178 16.77 9.74 -3.67
N LEU A 179 17.13 9.17 -2.52
CA LEU A 179 16.19 8.75 -1.48
C LEU A 179 15.40 9.95 -0.93
N ARG A 180 16.07 11.08 -0.67
CA ARG A 180 15.38 12.31 -0.26
C ARG A 180 14.39 12.79 -1.33
N SER A 181 14.82 12.84 -2.58
CA SER A 181 13.97 13.24 -3.71
C SER A 181 12.79 12.28 -3.89
N PHE A 182 13.02 10.98 -3.74
CA PHE A 182 12.01 9.93 -3.85
C PHE A 182 10.94 10.10 -2.78
N ILE A 183 11.33 10.28 -1.50
CA ILE A 183 10.39 10.47 -0.40
C ILE A 183 9.61 11.78 -0.55
N VAL A 184 10.29 12.88 -0.85
CA VAL A 184 9.65 14.20 -0.97
C VAL A 184 8.65 14.25 -2.14
N GLN A 185 9.06 13.78 -3.32
CA GLN A 185 8.15 13.73 -4.48
C GLN A 185 7.06 12.67 -4.31
N GLY A 186 7.39 11.59 -3.58
CA GLY A 186 6.48 10.48 -3.31
C GLY A 186 5.39 10.83 -2.31
N ASP A 187 5.55 11.87 -1.48
CA ASP A 187 4.59 12.23 -0.44
C ASP A 187 3.19 12.50 -0.98
N THR A 188 3.09 13.23 -2.08
CA THR A 188 1.78 13.49 -2.71
C THR A 188 1.16 12.22 -3.29
N ILE A 189 1.96 11.38 -3.95
CA ILE A 189 1.48 10.12 -4.54
C ILE A 189 0.99 9.18 -3.44
N PHE A 190 1.82 8.99 -2.41
CA PHE A 190 1.54 8.09 -1.31
C PHE A 190 0.36 8.57 -0.46
N ALA A 191 0.23 9.87 -0.21
CA ALA A 191 -0.93 10.44 0.47
C ALA A 191 -2.22 10.21 -0.32
N ARG A 192 -2.22 10.48 -1.63
CA ARG A 192 -3.40 10.24 -2.50
C ARG A 192 -3.76 8.76 -2.59
N LEU A 193 -2.77 7.89 -2.63
CA LEU A 193 -2.95 6.44 -2.63
C LEU A 193 -3.65 5.97 -1.34
N CYS A 194 -3.18 6.43 -0.18
CA CYS A 194 -3.83 6.17 1.10
C CYS A 194 -5.25 6.74 1.17
N ASP A 195 -5.47 7.96 0.67
CA ASP A 195 -6.79 8.60 0.67
C ASP A 195 -7.78 7.84 -0.22
N ASN A 196 -7.41 7.54 -1.47
CA ASN A 196 -8.26 6.79 -2.39
C ASN A 196 -8.63 5.41 -1.85
N LEU A 197 -7.68 4.70 -1.24
CA LEU A 197 -7.91 3.40 -0.65
C LEU A 197 -8.81 3.50 0.59
N TYR A 198 -8.57 4.51 1.44
CA TYR A 198 -9.44 4.82 2.57
C TYR A 198 -10.88 5.12 2.11
N GLU A 199 -11.06 6.00 1.13
CA GLU A 199 -12.37 6.34 0.58
C GLU A 199 -13.06 5.11 -0.02
N THR A 200 -12.33 4.26 -0.74
CA THR A 200 -12.87 3.01 -1.29
C THR A 200 -13.40 2.08 -0.19
N LEU A 201 -12.57 1.80 0.82
CA LEU A 201 -12.91 0.91 1.94
C LEU A 201 -13.92 1.52 2.92
N ASN A 202 -14.03 2.83 2.94
CA ASN A 202 -14.93 3.55 3.84
C ASN A 202 -16.24 3.99 3.17
N SER A 203 -16.35 3.83 1.84
CA SER A 203 -17.53 4.19 1.06
C SER A 203 -18.79 3.46 1.52
N ASP A 204 -19.93 4.12 1.36
CA ASP A 204 -21.24 3.52 1.65
C ASP A 204 -21.49 2.29 0.77
N SER A 205 -21.03 2.30 -0.48
CA SER A 205 -21.13 1.14 -1.38
C SER A 205 -20.38 -0.08 -0.85
N PHE A 206 -19.18 0.09 -0.28
CA PHE A 206 -18.42 -1.02 0.29
C PHE A 206 -19.02 -1.52 1.61
N ARG A 207 -19.56 -0.61 2.44
CA ARG A 207 -20.29 -0.99 3.67
C ARG A 207 -21.59 -1.72 3.34
N LEU A 208 -22.33 -1.25 2.35
CA LEU A 208 -23.55 -1.89 1.85
C LEU A 208 -23.23 -3.27 1.27
N LEU A 209 -22.11 -3.42 0.56
CA LEU A 209 -21.63 -4.71 0.09
C LEU A 209 -21.49 -5.70 1.26
N ILE A 210 -20.77 -5.33 2.32
CA ILE A 210 -20.59 -6.18 3.51
C ILE A 210 -21.94 -6.53 4.14
N SER A 211 -22.81 -5.54 4.37
CA SER A 211 -24.10 -5.78 5.03
C SER A 211 -25.02 -6.66 4.17
N THR A 212 -24.98 -6.50 2.85
CA THR A 212 -25.71 -7.34 1.89
C THR A 212 -25.23 -8.77 1.93
N GLU A 213 -23.91 -9.01 1.98
CA GLU A 213 -23.40 -10.38 2.09
C GLU A 213 -23.72 -11.02 3.44
N LYS A 214 -23.63 -10.26 4.56
CA LYS A 214 -24.06 -10.77 5.88
C LYS A 214 -25.51 -11.24 5.87
N LYS A 215 -26.40 -10.40 5.35
CA LYS A 215 -27.82 -10.72 5.22
C LYS A 215 -28.03 -11.90 4.27
N GLY A 216 -27.37 -11.88 3.12
CA GLY A 216 -27.46 -12.91 2.11
C GLY A 216 -27.07 -14.29 2.64
N VAL A 217 -25.96 -14.41 3.38
CA VAL A 217 -25.51 -15.71 3.93
C VAL A 217 -26.58 -16.27 4.87
N ARG A 218 -27.13 -15.42 5.75
CA ARG A 218 -28.21 -15.81 6.66
C ARG A 218 -29.47 -16.25 5.91
N ASP A 219 -29.95 -15.43 4.99
CA ASP A 219 -31.21 -15.67 4.28
C ASP A 219 -31.12 -16.95 3.42
N GLN A 220 -29.99 -17.14 2.70
CA GLN A 220 -29.81 -18.33 1.86
C GLN A 220 -29.62 -19.60 2.68
N PHE A 221 -28.89 -19.54 3.80
CA PHE A 221 -28.77 -20.70 4.68
C PHE A 221 -30.10 -21.06 5.33
N HIS A 222 -30.90 -20.08 5.74
CA HIS A 222 -32.25 -20.32 6.25
C HIS A 222 -33.15 -20.99 5.21
N ASN A 223 -33.13 -20.52 3.95
CA ASN A 223 -33.89 -21.15 2.86
C ASN A 223 -33.44 -22.60 2.61
N TYR A 224 -32.12 -22.84 2.60
CA TYR A 224 -31.56 -24.18 2.47
C TYR A 224 -31.98 -25.10 3.61
N ALA A 225 -31.90 -24.63 4.85
CA ALA A 225 -32.31 -25.37 6.04
C ALA A 225 -33.81 -25.71 6.01
N ASN A 226 -34.67 -24.77 5.61
CA ASN A 226 -36.10 -25.02 5.46
C ASN A 226 -36.40 -26.05 4.38
N LEU A 227 -35.67 -26.03 3.25
CA LEU A 227 -35.82 -27.03 2.20
C LEU A 227 -35.49 -28.44 2.71
N LYS A 228 -34.39 -28.58 3.47
CA LYS A 228 -34.00 -29.84 4.14
C LYS A 228 -35.07 -30.30 5.12
N GLN A 229 -35.54 -29.39 5.99
CA GLN A 229 -36.57 -29.69 6.97
C GLN A 229 -37.87 -30.17 6.31
N ASN A 230 -38.30 -29.52 5.22
CA ASN A 230 -39.48 -29.91 4.44
C ASN A 230 -39.35 -31.29 3.79
N ARG A 231 -38.11 -31.79 3.61
CA ARG A 231 -37.81 -33.15 3.13
C ARG A 231 -37.65 -34.16 4.28
N GLY A 232 -37.79 -33.73 5.53
CA GLY A 232 -37.52 -34.56 6.71
C GLY A 232 -36.03 -34.81 6.94
N GLU A 233 -35.14 -34.02 6.33
CA GLU A 233 -33.70 -34.12 6.46
C GLU A 233 -33.18 -33.16 7.54
N TYR A 234 -32.15 -33.59 8.29
CA TYR A 234 -31.44 -32.73 9.24
C TYR A 234 -30.22 -32.07 8.57
N LEU A 235 -29.83 -30.91 9.09
CA LEU A 235 -28.54 -30.30 8.76
C LEU A 235 -27.41 -31.17 9.33
N SER A 236 -26.44 -31.48 8.48
CA SER A 236 -25.20 -32.13 8.88
C SER A 236 -24.27 -31.16 9.61
N PHE A 237 -23.31 -31.73 10.34
CA PHE A 237 -22.21 -30.97 10.93
C PHE A 237 -21.45 -30.15 9.87
N LEU A 238 -21.19 -30.72 8.69
CA LEU A 238 -20.45 -30.04 7.63
C LEU A 238 -21.21 -28.80 7.13
N GLU A 239 -22.51 -28.93 6.85
CA GLU A 239 -23.35 -27.80 6.40
C GLU A 239 -23.40 -26.67 7.45
N THR A 240 -23.47 -27.05 8.74
CA THR A 240 -23.46 -26.09 9.85
C THR A 240 -22.11 -25.38 9.96
N LYS A 241 -21.01 -26.12 9.76
CA LYS A 241 -19.64 -25.58 9.76
C LYS A 241 -19.41 -24.63 8.59
N GLU A 242 -19.96 -24.93 7.41
CA GLU A 242 -19.86 -24.03 6.25
C GLU A 242 -20.60 -22.71 6.48
N PHE A 243 -21.78 -22.74 7.11
CA PHE A 243 -22.47 -21.51 7.51
C PHE A 243 -21.65 -20.66 8.49
N TYR A 244 -21.06 -21.30 9.51
CA TYR A 244 -20.17 -20.62 10.45
C TYR A 244 -18.98 -20.00 9.70
N ARG A 245 -18.31 -20.77 8.83
CA ARG A 245 -17.15 -20.30 8.05
C ARG A 245 -17.48 -19.06 7.22
N MET A 246 -18.55 -19.10 6.42
CA MET A 246 -18.95 -17.94 5.60
C MET A 246 -19.24 -16.71 6.45
N SER A 247 -19.95 -16.89 7.58
CA SER A 247 -20.26 -15.81 8.51
C SER A 247 -18.98 -15.19 9.10
N SER A 248 -18.05 -16.04 9.55
CA SER A 248 -16.76 -15.61 10.09
C SER A 248 -15.89 -14.90 9.06
N GLN A 249 -15.87 -15.35 7.80
CA GLN A 249 -15.10 -14.67 6.73
C GLN A 249 -15.59 -13.25 6.47
N ILE A 250 -16.91 -13.03 6.48
CA ILE A 250 -17.48 -11.69 6.28
C ILE A 250 -17.17 -10.78 7.48
N GLU A 251 -17.26 -11.31 8.70
CA GLU A 251 -16.90 -10.58 9.92
C GLU A 251 -15.40 -10.23 9.96
N GLU A 252 -14.53 -11.19 9.62
CA GLU A 252 -13.09 -10.95 9.50
C GLU A 252 -12.80 -9.86 8.47
N ALA A 253 -13.44 -9.90 7.30
CA ALA A 253 -13.25 -8.88 6.28
C ALA A 253 -13.68 -7.48 6.75
N GLU A 254 -14.77 -7.37 7.52
CA GLU A 254 -15.18 -6.11 8.11
C GLU A 254 -14.18 -5.59 9.16
N ASN A 255 -13.71 -6.47 10.03
CA ASN A 255 -12.71 -6.14 11.04
C ASN A 255 -11.39 -5.70 10.39
N LEU A 256 -10.93 -6.44 9.38
CA LEU A 256 -9.76 -6.09 8.57
C LEU A 256 -9.97 -4.75 7.86
N ARG A 257 -11.15 -4.47 7.31
CA ARG A 257 -11.48 -3.17 6.68
C ARG A 257 -11.36 -2.02 7.68
N ILE A 258 -11.92 -2.17 8.88
CA ILE A 258 -11.84 -1.14 9.94
C ILE A 258 -10.38 -0.90 10.34
N SER A 259 -9.62 -1.98 10.58
CA SER A 259 -8.21 -1.91 10.94
C SER A 259 -7.38 -1.27 9.82
N CYS A 260 -7.58 -1.69 8.57
CA CYS A 260 -6.90 -1.15 7.39
C CYS A 260 -7.18 0.35 7.23
N CYS A 261 -8.42 0.80 7.39
CA CYS A 261 -8.79 2.22 7.34
C CYS A 261 -8.01 3.06 8.37
N ARG A 262 -7.86 2.55 9.61
CA ARG A 262 -7.07 3.21 10.65
C ARG A 262 -5.59 3.24 10.28
N ARG A 263 -5.04 2.11 9.84
CA ARG A 263 -3.62 1.99 9.45
C ARG A 263 -3.27 2.88 8.26
N LEU A 264 -4.16 3.07 7.28
CA LEU A 264 -3.93 3.97 6.14
C LEU A 264 -3.76 5.42 6.57
N LYS A 265 -4.56 5.89 7.54
CA LYS A 265 -4.41 7.23 8.13
C LYS A 265 -3.06 7.37 8.83
N SER A 266 -2.69 6.38 9.65
CA SER A 266 -1.40 6.36 10.35
C SER A 266 -0.23 6.33 9.36
N LEU A 267 -0.32 5.53 8.30
CA LEU A 267 0.71 5.38 7.29
C LEU A 267 0.90 6.67 6.47
N LYS A 268 -0.20 7.33 6.07
CA LYS A 268 -0.16 8.65 5.44
C LYS A 268 0.51 9.70 6.34
N SER A 269 0.13 9.75 7.61
CA SER A 269 0.73 10.68 8.59
C SER A 269 2.22 10.40 8.77
N ALA A 270 2.61 9.14 8.91
CA ALA A 270 4.01 8.72 9.06
C ALA A 270 4.84 9.11 7.84
N HIS A 271 4.32 8.89 6.63
CA HIS A 271 5.02 9.29 5.40
C HIS A 271 5.19 10.81 5.31
N ASN A 272 4.15 11.58 5.64
CA ASN A 272 4.22 13.04 5.62
C ASN A 272 5.23 13.59 6.64
N ARG A 273 5.30 13.00 7.84
CA ARG A 273 6.32 13.33 8.84
C ARG A 273 7.72 13.03 8.33
N LEU A 274 7.93 11.82 7.80
CA LEU A 274 9.20 11.41 7.19
C LEU A 274 9.63 12.39 6.08
N SER A 275 8.70 12.80 5.22
CA SER A 275 8.94 13.78 4.15
C SER A 275 9.35 15.14 4.70
N LYS A 276 8.58 15.70 5.66
CA LYS A 276 8.88 16.99 6.31
C LYS A 276 10.21 16.98 7.06
N GLU A 277 10.52 15.92 7.78
CA GLU A 277 11.75 15.78 8.56
C GLU A 277 12.98 15.67 7.66
N ILE A 278 12.85 14.97 6.53
CA ILE A 278 13.87 14.91 5.49
C ILE A 278 14.09 16.28 4.83
N GLN A 279 13.05 17.10 4.70
CA GLN A 279 13.15 18.48 4.23
C GLN A 279 13.80 19.41 5.28
N GLN A 280 13.46 19.24 6.57
CA GLN A 280 13.81 20.19 7.65
C GLN A 280 15.21 20.01 8.28
N ARG A 281 16.06 19.09 7.82
CA ARG A 281 17.44 18.91 8.33
C ARG A 281 17.57 18.70 9.87
N LYS A 282 16.54 18.19 10.57
CA LYS A 282 16.58 17.99 12.04
C LYS A 282 17.61 16.93 12.50
N ARG A 283 18.08 17.07 13.75
CA ARG A 283 18.94 16.11 14.47
C ARG A 283 18.18 14.82 14.80
N VAL A 284 18.94 13.76 15.01
CA VAL A 284 18.62 12.37 14.66
C VAL A 284 18.07 11.54 15.84
N ASP A 285 18.34 12.03 17.03
CA ASP A 285 18.04 11.50 18.35
C ASP A 285 16.57 11.76 18.76
N GLU A 286 16.00 12.89 18.35
CA GLU A 286 14.58 13.22 18.57
C GLU A 286 13.63 12.37 17.68
N LEU A 287 14.09 12.03 16.47
CA LEU A 287 13.40 11.20 15.47
C LEU A 287 13.06 9.77 15.96
N LEU A 288 13.90 9.20 16.83
CA LEU A 288 13.71 7.83 17.32
C LEU A 288 12.60 7.74 18.37
N ASN A 289 12.52 8.70 19.29
CA ASN A 289 11.51 8.69 20.35
C ASN A 289 10.08 8.81 19.79
N ASP A 290 9.91 9.58 18.72
CA ASP A 290 8.60 9.76 18.10
C ASP A 290 8.18 8.57 17.23
N ILE A 291 9.12 7.91 16.54
CA ILE A 291 8.86 6.66 15.79
C ILE A 291 8.63 5.47 16.74
N TYR A 292 9.34 5.40 17.86
CA TYR A 292 9.08 4.40 18.90
C TYR A 292 7.73 4.61 19.57
N ARG A 293 7.34 5.86 19.87
CA ARG A 293 5.96 6.18 20.29
C ARG A 293 4.91 5.73 19.26
N LEU A 294 5.20 5.93 17.97
CA LEU A 294 4.30 5.51 16.89
C LEU A 294 4.20 4.00 16.73
N SER A 295 5.33 3.29 16.87
CA SER A 295 5.36 1.83 16.90
C SER A 295 4.58 1.29 18.09
N ASP A 296 4.69 1.94 19.25
CA ASP A 296 4.00 1.59 20.49
C ASP A 296 2.48 1.87 20.40
N GLU A 297 2.09 2.98 19.75
CA GLU A 297 0.70 3.27 19.41
C GLU A 297 0.14 2.22 18.44
N ILE A 298 0.89 1.79 17.43
CA ILE A 298 0.44 0.79 16.45
C ILE A 298 0.36 -0.62 17.06
N SER A 299 1.30 -0.99 17.94
CA SER A 299 1.26 -2.28 18.64
C SER A 299 0.17 -2.37 19.69
N LYS A 300 -0.34 -1.24 20.19
CA LYS A 300 -1.56 -1.19 21.03
C LYS A 300 -2.86 -1.49 20.26
N PHE A 301 -2.80 -1.59 18.93
CA PHE A 301 -3.95 -1.86 18.06
C PHE A 301 -3.77 -3.10 17.16
N MET A 302 -2.77 -3.94 17.47
CA MET A 302 -2.69 -5.34 17.01
C MET A 302 -3.30 -6.25 18.07
#